data_AF-A0A353CV94-F1
#
_entry.id   AF-A0A353CV94-F1
#
_cell.length_a   1.000
_cell.length_b   1.000
_cell.length_c   1.000
_cell.angle_alpha   90.00
_cell.angle_beta   90.00
_cell.angle_gamma   90.00
#
_symmetry.space_group_name_H-M   'P 1'
#
loop_
_entity.id
_entity.type
_entity.pdbx_description
1 polymer ?
#
loop_
_entity_poly.entity_id
_entity_poly.type
_entity_poly.pdbx_seq_one_letter_code
_entity_poly.pdbx_strand_id
1 'polypeptide(L)' 'GTFEVRKHAARTGRNPTTGAELKIKASKAPAFKAGATLKAAVNGGKN' A
#
# COMPACT_ATOMS: atom_id res chain seq x y z
N GLY A 1 11.67 3.21 -11.38
CA GLY A 1 10.78 2.38 -10.54
C GLY A 1 9.81 1.65 -11.45
N THR A 2 9.01 0.73 -10.92
CA THR A 2 8.16 -0.16 -11.74
C THR A 2 6.75 -0.23 -11.15
N PHE A 3 5.73 -0.28 -12.00
CA PHE A 3 4.36 -0.54 -11.58
C PHE A 3 4.11 -2.04 -11.49
N GLU A 4 3.43 -2.47 -10.43
CA GLU A 4 3.06 -3.86 -10.18
C GLU A 4 1.63 -3.94 -9.66
N VAL A 5 1.01 -5.12 -9.77
CA VAL A 5 -0.31 -5.39 -9.17
C VAL A 5 -0.11 -6.07 -7.82
N ARG A 6 -0.51 -5.41 -6.72
CA ARG A 6 -0.49 -6.00 -5.38
C ARG A 6 -1.83 -6.65 -5.05
N LYS A 7 -1.77 -7.82 -4.42
CA LYS A 7 -2.93 -8.53 -3.90
C LYS A 7 -3.12 -8.14 -2.43
N HIS A 8 -4.32 -7.71 -2.07
CA HIS A 8 -4.74 -7.48 -0.70
C HIS A 8 -5.64 -8.65 -0.26
N ALA A 9 -5.27 -9.29 0.84
CA ALA A 9 -6.08 -10.36 1.42
C ALA A 9 -7.39 -9.81 2.01
N ALA A 10 -8.41 -10.66 2.09
CA ALA A 10 -9.63 -10.31 2.79
C ALA A 10 -9.32 -10.07 4.27
N ARG A 11 -9.89 -9.03 4.86
CA ARG A 11 -9.66 -8.66 6.26
C ARG A 11 -10.88 -7.97 6.86
N THR A 12 -10.96 -7.94 8.18
CA THR A 12 -11.92 -7.10 8.88
C THR A 12 -11.31 -5.72 9.07
N GLY A 13 -11.95 -4.69 8.51
CA GLY A 13 -11.64 -3.29 8.77
C GLY A 13 -12.66 -2.67 9.72
N ARG A 14 -12.50 -1.38 10.01
CA ARG A 14 -13.49 -0.60 10.76
C ARG A 14 -13.86 0.66 9.98
N ASN A 15 -15.11 1.07 10.09
CA ASN A 15 -15.55 2.35 9.58
C ASN A 15 -14.86 3.47 10.38
N PRO A 16 -14.13 4.39 9.74
CA PRO A 16 -13.41 5.45 10.47
C PRO A 16 -14.34 6.44 11.18
N THR A 17 -15.60 6.57 10.76
CA THR A 17 -16.58 7.49 11.35
C THR A 17 -17.36 6.85 12.50
N THR A 18 -17.69 5.56 12.41
CA THR A 18 -18.58 4.89 13.40
C THR A 18 -17.91 3.80 14.21
N GLY A 19 -16.72 3.36 13.83
CA GLY A 19 -16.01 2.26 14.49
C GLY A 19 -16.59 0.87 14.23
N ALA A 20 -17.72 0.74 13.52
CA ALA A 20 -18.33 -0.53 13.21
C ALA A 20 -17.42 -1.43 12.36
N GLU A 21 -17.44 -2.72 12.62
CA GLU A 21 -16.65 -3.69 11.86
C GLU A 21 -17.20 -3.89 10.45
N LEU A 22 -16.29 -3.97 9.48
CA LEU A 22 -16.60 -4.12 8.06
C LEU A 22 -15.75 -5.25 7.47
N LYS A 23 -16.40 -6.19 6.77
CA LYS A 23 -15.68 -7.25 6.06
C LYS A 23 -15.21 -6.74 4.71
N ILE A 24 -13.90 -6.57 4.56
CA ILE A 24 -13.25 -6.13 3.32
C ILE A 24 -12.83 -7.37 2.53
N LYS A 25 -13.37 -7.51 1.32
CA LYS A 25 -13.03 -8.63 0.41
C LYS A 25 -11.59 -8.50 -0.10
N ALA A 26 -11.00 -9.63 -0.49
CA ALA A 26 -9.72 -9.63 -1.17
C ALA A 26 -9.81 -8.83 -2.48
N SER A 27 -8.78 -8.06 -2.78
CA SER A 27 -8.75 -7.18 -3.95
C SER A 27 -7.36 -7.09 -4.55
N LYS A 28 -7.28 -6.51 -5.74
CA LYS A 28 -6.01 -6.20 -6.41
C LYS A 28 -5.95 -4.70 -6.64
N ALA A 29 -4.80 -4.08 -6.38
CA ALA A 29 -4.58 -2.67 -6.59
C ALA A 29 -3.23 -2.44 -7.28
N PRO A 30 -3.13 -1.44 -8.17
CA PRO A 30 -1.84 -1.03 -8.73
C PRO A 30 -0.97 -0.41 -7.63
N ALA A 31 0.32 -0.72 -7.65
CA ALA A 31 1.31 -0.14 -6.76
C ALA A 31 2.58 0.24 -7.54
N PHE A 32 3.28 1.27 -7.08
CA PHE A 32 4.55 1.68 -7.64
C PHE A 32 5.70 1.27 -6.72
N LYS A 33 6.67 0.54 -7.28
CA LYS A 33 7.94 0.22 -6.62
C LYS A 33 8.96 1.28 -7.00
N ALA A 34 9.25 2.18 -6.06
CA ALA A 34 10.27 3.23 -6.25
C ALA A 34 11.65 2.62 -6.55
N GLY A 35 12.33 3.17 -7.56
CA GLY A 35 13.71 2.79 -7.92
C GLY A 35 14.73 3.38 -6.94
N ALA A 36 15.98 2.92 -7.03
CA ALA A 36 17.06 3.33 -6.12
C ALA A 36 17.25 4.86 -6.07
N THR A 37 17.33 5.53 -7.23
CA THR A 37 17.52 6.98 -7.31
C THR A 37 16.42 7.76 -6.60
N LEU A 38 15.15 7.42 -6.84
CA LEU A 38 14.02 8.09 -6.20
C LEU A 38 13.99 7.83 -4.69
N LYS A 39 14.28 6.60 -4.27
CA LYS A 39 14.36 6.26 -2.84
C LYS A 39 15.45 7.06 -2.13
N ALA A 40 16.64 7.14 -2.73
CA ALA A 40 17.77 7.87 -2.17
C ALA A 40 17.47 9.38 -2.06
N ALA A 41 16.84 9.97 -3.08
CA ALA A 41 16.48 11.38 -3.08
C ALA A 41 15.43 11.74 -2.01
N VAL A 42 14.42 10.89 -1.80
CA VAL A 42 13.32 11.17 -0.85
C VAL A 42 13.71 10.85 0.59
N ASN A 43 14.53 9.81 0.82
CA ASN A 43 14.93 9.41 2.16
C ASN A 43 16.22 10.11 2.66
N GLY A 44 16.78 11.07 1.90
CA GLY A 44 17.95 11.86 2.30
C GLY A 44 19.27 11.08 2.38
N GLY A 45 19.49 10.11 1.50
CA GLY A 45 20.36 8.96 1.74
C GLY A 45 21.87 9.18 2.02
N LYS A 46 22.38 8.35 2.94
CA LYS A 46 23.61 7.55 2.84
C LYS A 46 23.46 6.31 3.72
N ASN A 47 23.39 5.13 3.09
CA ASN A 47 23.95 3.89 3.65
C ASN A 47 25.13 3.51 2.77
#